data_AF-A0A1S3BQL1-F1
#
_entry.id   AF-A0A1S3BQL1-F1
#
_cell.length_a   1.000
_cell.length_b   1.000
_cell.length_c   1.000
_cell.angle_alpha   90.00
_cell.angle_beta   90.00
_cell.angle_gamma   90.00
#
_symmetry.space_group_name_H-M   'P 1'
#
loop_
_entity.id
_entity.type
_entity.pdbx_description
1 polymer ?
#
loop_
_entity_poly.entity_id
_entity_poly.type
_entity_poly.pdbx_seq_one_letter_code
_entity_poly.pdbx_strand_id
1 'polypeptide(L)'
;MKSIAIAVAFLVISLCQFQILAQTPQTPTTSGGNDLITKTCSSTPHVEMCKTILQSSPNSKGADLYGLAQIVMNIAASNVSNIYESINQLQNGTTVDSFLDSCLTDCLESYQDAIDQIEDSVTALEFKAYNDVNTWVSAAMSDAATCDMGFKENKAINLQLHK
;
A
#
# COMPACT_ATOMS: atom_id res chain seq x y z
N MET A 1 -0.60 5.81 13.22
CA MET A 1 -1.17 6.71 12.20
C MET A 1 -0.07 7.40 11.39
N LYS A 2 0.74 8.32 11.95
CA LYS A 2 1.89 8.94 11.23
C LYS A 2 2.91 7.96 10.65
N SER A 3 3.16 6.84 11.32
CA SER A 3 4.11 5.81 10.87
C SER A 3 3.57 4.88 9.77
N ILE A 4 2.26 4.91 9.50
CA ILE A 4 1.58 4.02 8.54
C ILE A 4 1.43 4.74 7.20
N ALA A 5 1.02 6.00 7.22
CA ALA A 5 1.08 6.97 6.11
C ALA A 5 2.47 7.04 5.46
N ILE A 6 3.51 7.14 6.30
CA ILE A 6 4.92 7.07 5.90
C ILE A 6 5.22 5.73 5.23
N ALA A 7 4.76 4.63 5.82
CA ALA A 7 5.05 3.30 5.31
C ALA A 7 4.41 3.00 3.94
N VAL A 8 3.26 3.61 3.64
CA VAL A 8 2.58 3.51 2.32
C VAL A 8 3.22 4.44 1.29
N ALA A 9 3.56 5.68 1.66
CA ALA A 9 4.21 6.65 0.77
C ALA A 9 5.66 6.27 0.38
N PHE A 10 6.37 5.52 1.23
CA PHE A 10 7.76 5.14 0.94
C PHE A 10 7.90 3.77 0.22
N LEU A 11 6.87 2.91 0.24
CA LEU A 11 6.80 1.71 -0.63
C LEU A 11 6.88 2.09 -2.13
N VAL A 12 6.54 3.34 -2.49
CA VAL A 12 6.40 3.86 -3.86
C VAL A 12 7.75 4.09 -4.57
N ILE A 13 8.81 4.48 -3.86
CA ILE A 13 10.10 4.81 -4.49
C ILE A 13 10.81 3.54 -5.02
N SER A 14 10.37 2.36 -4.56
CA SER A 14 11.06 1.09 -4.83
C SER A 14 10.61 0.33 -6.07
N LEU A 15 9.39 0.57 -6.56
CA LEU A 15 8.86 -0.18 -7.70
C LEU A 15 9.33 0.40 -9.04
N CYS A 16 10.01 1.56 -9.02
CA CYS A 16 10.49 2.29 -10.21
C CYS A 16 11.92 1.88 -10.68
N GLN A 17 12.58 0.91 -10.05
CA GLN A 17 13.97 0.50 -10.40
C GLN A 17 14.09 -0.94 -10.94
N PHE A 18 12.98 -1.63 -11.19
CA PHE A 18 12.97 -3.09 -11.44
C PHE A 18 13.28 -3.56 -12.88
N GLN A 19 13.88 -2.75 -13.75
CA GLN A 19 14.12 -3.13 -15.16
C GLN A 19 15.49 -3.77 -15.49
N ILE A 20 16.41 -4.03 -14.54
CA ILE A 20 17.81 -4.37 -14.91
C ILE A 20 18.31 -5.81 -14.57
N LEU A 21 17.61 -6.67 -13.83
CA LEU A 21 18.22 -7.95 -13.38
C LEU A 21 17.66 -9.27 -13.96
N ALA A 22 16.90 -9.24 -15.04
CA ALA A 22 16.24 -10.42 -15.62
C ALA A 22 17.15 -11.41 -16.41
N GLN A 23 18.42 -11.64 -16.04
CA GLN A 23 19.32 -12.52 -16.81
C GLN A 23 20.26 -13.47 -16.03
N THR A 24 20.08 -13.71 -14.72
CA THR A 24 20.89 -14.74 -14.04
C THR A 24 20.16 -16.08 -13.91
N PRO A 25 20.74 -17.21 -14.39
CA PRO A 25 20.19 -18.54 -14.15
C PRO A 25 20.30 -18.90 -12.67
N GLN A 26 19.17 -19.20 -12.00
CA GLN A 26 19.18 -19.66 -10.61
C GLN A 26 19.08 -21.19 -10.53
N THR A 27 20.03 -21.78 -9.81
CA THR A 27 20.03 -23.17 -9.37
C THR A 27 18.93 -23.43 -8.33
N PRO A 28 18.34 -24.63 -8.27
CA PRO A 28 17.27 -24.93 -7.33
C PRO A 28 17.88 -25.26 -5.96
N THR A 29 17.73 -24.36 -4.99
CA THR A 29 17.99 -24.66 -3.57
C THR A 29 16.67 -24.66 -2.81
N THR A 30 16.29 -25.85 -2.33
CA THR A 30 15.30 -26.06 -1.29
C THR A 30 15.75 -25.40 0.01
N SER A 31 15.23 -24.21 0.30
CA SER A 31 15.35 -23.53 1.60
C SER A 31 14.01 -22.86 1.93
N GLY A 32 13.51 -23.12 3.14
CA GLY A 32 12.15 -22.79 3.56
C GLY A 32 11.79 -21.31 3.44
N GLY A 33 10.48 -21.01 3.32
CA GLY A 33 9.93 -19.68 2.95
C GLY A 33 10.52 -18.45 3.65
N ASN A 34 11.19 -18.57 4.80
CA ASN A 34 11.93 -17.48 5.43
C ASN A 34 13.09 -16.95 4.57
N ASP A 35 13.74 -17.81 3.77
CA ASP A 35 14.82 -17.41 2.85
C ASP A 35 14.27 -16.60 1.67
N LEU A 36 13.16 -17.06 1.08
CA LEU A 36 12.49 -16.34 -0.01
C LEU A 36 11.89 -15.01 0.43
N ILE A 37 11.28 -14.94 1.62
CA ILE A 37 10.80 -13.68 2.21
C ILE A 37 11.98 -12.72 2.39
N THR A 38 13.10 -13.19 2.94
CA THR A 38 14.28 -12.35 3.15
C THR A 38 14.82 -11.79 1.83
N LYS A 39 14.92 -12.63 0.80
CA LYS A 39 15.37 -12.23 -0.54
C LYS A 39 14.39 -11.29 -1.25
N THR A 40 13.10 -11.52 -1.11
CA THR A 40 12.06 -10.65 -1.69
C THR A 40 12.09 -9.29 -1.03
N CYS A 41 12.15 -9.26 0.30
CA CYS A 41 12.13 -8.02 1.07
C CYS A 41 13.46 -7.25 1.04
N SER A 42 14.58 -7.84 0.66
CA SER A 42 15.84 -7.08 0.52
C SER A 42 15.83 -6.12 -0.67
N SER A 43 14.90 -6.31 -1.61
CA SER A 43 14.73 -5.48 -2.80
C SER A 43 13.77 -4.30 -2.60
N THR A 44 13.32 -4.07 -1.35
CA THR A 44 12.48 -2.93 -0.96
C THR A 44 13.20 -2.05 0.07
N PRO A 45 13.00 -0.72 0.04
CA PRO A 45 13.50 0.21 1.04
C PRO A 45 12.90 -0.05 2.43
N HIS A 46 11.81 -0.82 2.54
CA HIS A 46 11.18 -1.20 3.80
C HIS A 46 11.35 -2.67 4.12
N VAL A 47 12.60 -3.12 4.12
CA VAL A 47 12.97 -4.51 4.39
C VAL A 47 12.23 -5.09 5.59
N GLU A 48 12.26 -4.41 6.74
CA GLU A 48 11.65 -4.94 7.97
C GLU A 48 10.13 -4.90 7.97
N MET A 49 9.51 -3.90 7.32
CA MET A 49 8.05 -3.86 7.19
C MET A 49 7.56 -4.98 6.26
N CYS A 50 8.22 -5.15 5.12
CA CYS A 50 7.92 -6.24 4.19
C CYS A 50 8.02 -7.60 4.87
N LYS A 51 9.10 -7.84 5.64
CA LYS A 51 9.24 -9.07 6.42
C LYS A 51 8.09 -9.23 7.42
N THR A 52 7.77 -8.17 8.17
CA THR A 52 6.69 -8.21 9.17
C THR A 52 5.34 -8.56 8.52
N ILE A 53 5.02 -7.94 7.37
CA ILE A 53 3.77 -8.21 6.63
C ILE A 53 3.73 -9.66 6.16
N LEU A 54 4.78 -10.14 5.52
CA LEU A 54 4.79 -11.51 5.00
C LEU A 54 4.82 -12.54 6.13
N GLN A 55 5.57 -12.29 7.21
CA GLN A 55 5.67 -13.20 8.34
C GLN A 55 4.41 -13.24 9.20
N SER A 56 3.55 -12.21 9.16
CA SER A 56 2.27 -12.23 9.89
C SER A 56 1.26 -13.19 9.26
N SER A 57 1.42 -13.54 7.98
CA SER A 57 0.56 -14.48 7.29
C SER A 57 1.08 -15.91 7.41
N PRO A 58 0.31 -16.85 8.01
CA PRO A 58 0.71 -18.25 8.07
C PRO A 58 0.84 -18.88 6.67
N ASN A 59 0.14 -18.31 5.68
CA ASN A 59 0.17 -18.78 4.29
C ASN A 59 1.49 -18.45 3.57
N SER A 60 2.33 -17.58 4.13
CA SER A 60 3.64 -17.28 3.54
C SER A 60 4.63 -18.43 3.68
N LYS A 61 4.37 -19.39 4.59
CA LYS A 61 5.24 -20.55 4.77
C LYS A 61 5.13 -21.49 3.57
N GLY A 62 6.18 -21.53 2.76
CA GLY A 62 6.24 -22.39 1.58
C GLY A 62 5.55 -21.81 0.34
N ALA A 63 5.08 -20.56 0.42
CA ALA A 63 4.66 -19.80 -0.76
C ALA A 63 5.86 -19.55 -1.68
N ASP A 64 5.61 -19.60 -2.99
CA ASP A 64 6.54 -19.09 -3.99
C ASP A 64 6.37 -17.57 -4.15
N LEU A 65 7.12 -16.94 -5.07
CA LEU A 65 7.07 -15.50 -5.26
C LEU A 65 5.68 -15.00 -5.65
N TYR A 66 4.94 -15.80 -6.42
CA TYR A 66 3.56 -15.49 -6.80
C TYR A 66 2.62 -15.55 -5.60
N GLY A 67 2.71 -16.60 -4.78
CA GLY A 67 1.94 -16.71 -3.55
C GLY A 67 2.25 -15.59 -2.55
N LEU A 68 3.51 -15.18 -2.43
CA LEU A 68 3.88 -14.01 -1.61
C LEU A 68 3.27 -12.71 -2.16
N ALA A 69 3.24 -12.52 -3.47
CA ALA A 69 2.58 -11.37 -4.10
C ALA A 69 1.06 -11.37 -3.82
N GLN A 70 0.38 -12.51 -3.96
CA GLN A 70 -1.05 -12.63 -3.64
C GLN A 70 -1.34 -12.30 -2.17
N ILE A 71 -0.49 -12.77 -1.25
CA ILE A 71 -0.62 -12.46 0.18
C ILE A 71 -0.53 -10.96 0.43
N VAL A 72 0.48 -10.27 -0.15
CA VAL A 72 0.63 -8.82 0.01
C VAL A 72 -0.54 -8.06 -0.60
N MET A 73 -1.01 -8.47 -1.79
CA MET A 73 -2.16 -7.83 -2.44
C MET A 73 -3.44 -7.96 -1.61
N ASN A 74 -3.71 -9.13 -1.04
CA ASN A 74 -4.89 -9.33 -0.18
C ASN A 74 -4.80 -8.53 1.13
N ILE A 75 -3.59 -8.42 1.71
CA ILE A 75 -3.36 -7.56 2.88
C ILE A 75 -3.57 -6.09 2.51
N ALA A 76 -3.09 -5.66 1.34
CA ALA A 76 -3.30 -4.31 0.83
C ALA A 76 -4.79 -4.01 0.64
N ALA A 77 -5.55 -4.91 0.00
CA ALA A 77 -6.99 -4.79 -0.19
C ALA A 77 -7.72 -4.61 1.14
N SER A 78 -7.45 -5.47 2.12
CA SER A 78 -8.05 -5.34 3.45
C SER A 78 -7.68 -4.02 4.13
N ASN A 79 -6.43 -3.57 4.00
CA ASN A 79 -5.98 -2.31 4.60
C ASN A 79 -6.67 -1.09 3.98
N VAL A 80 -6.78 -1.00 2.66
CA VAL A 80 -7.43 0.15 2.01
C VAL A 80 -8.91 0.23 2.38
N SER A 81 -9.62 -0.90 2.42
CA SER A 81 -11.02 -0.96 2.86
C SER A 81 -11.18 -0.56 4.34
N ASN A 82 -10.33 -1.09 5.22
CA ASN A 82 -10.38 -0.74 6.66
C ASN A 82 -10.12 0.75 6.90
N ILE A 83 -9.23 1.37 6.12
CA ILE A 83 -8.96 2.81 6.23
C ILE A 83 -10.15 3.62 5.72
N TYR A 84 -10.70 3.27 4.56
CA TYR A 84 -11.93 3.89 4.05
C TYR A 84 -13.06 3.85 5.09
N GLU A 85 -13.31 2.68 5.68
CA GLU A 85 -14.32 2.53 6.74
C GLU A 85 -14.01 3.40 7.96
N SER A 86 -12.74 3.49 8.37
CA SER A 86 -12.33 4.32 9.49
C SER A 86 -12.57 5.81 9.23
N ILE A 87 -12.30 6.28 8.00
CA ILE A 87 -12.55 7.66 7.58
C ILE A 87 -14.06 7.93 7.57
N ASN A 88 -14.84 7.00 7.01
CA ASN A 88 -16.30 7.10 6.95
C ASN A 88 -16.94 7.13 8.34
N GLN A 89 -16.42 6.31 9.28
CA GLN A 89 -16.85 6.33 10.68
C GLN A 89 -16.46 7.64 11.37
N LEU A 90 -15.28 8.19 11.07
CA LEU A 90 -14.85 9.47 11.63
C LEU A 90 -15.76 10.61 11.19
N GLN A 91 -16.11 10.66 9.90
CA GLN A 91 -17.01 11.67 9.33
C GLN A 91 -18.42 11.60 9.93
N ASN A 92 -18.99 10.39 10.03
CA ASN A 92 -20.37 10.21 10.48
C ASN A 92 -20.52 10.13 12.02
N GLY A 93 -19.46 9.79 12.74
CA GLY A 93 -19.49 9.53 14.18
C GLY A 93 -19.24 10.76 15.06
N THR A 94 -18.85 11.89 14.47
CA THR A 94 -18.51 13.12 15.21
C THR A 94 -19.12 14.33 14.51
N THR A 95 -19.54 15.34 15.27
CA THR A 95 -19.81 16.67 14.68
C THR A 95 -18.48 17.27 14.25
N VAL A 96 -18.19 17.17 12.96
CA VAL A 96 -17.04 17.83 12.32
C VAL A 96 -17.46 19.19 11.78
N ASP A 97 -16.54 20.15 11.74
CA ASP A 97 -16.80 21.40 11.02
C ASP A 97 -16.83 21.16 9.50
N SER A 98 -17.45 22.07 8.76
CA SER A 98 -17.65 21.92 7.30
C SER A 98 -16.35 21.74 6.51
N PHE A 99 -15.24 22.24 7.03
CA PHE A 99 -13.95 22.13 6.37
C PHE A 99 -13.34 20.74 6.58
N LEU A 100 -13.39 20.23 7.81
CA LEU A 100 -12.99 18.86 8.11
C LEU A 100 -13.88 17.85 7.38
N ASP A 101 -15.18 18.12 7.25
CA ASP A 101 -16.12 17.30 6.47
C ASP A 101 -15.72 17.21 4.99
N SER A 102 -15.37 18.34 4.36
CA SER A 102 -14.86 18.36 2.98
C SER A 102 -13.57 17.55 2.84
N CYS A 103 -12.62 17.72 3.77
CA CYS A 103 -11.36 16.96 3.73
C CYS A 103 -11.60 15.44 3.85
N LEU A 104 -12.52 15.03 4.72
CA LEU A 104 -12.87 13.61 4.89
C LEU A 104 -13.56 13.06 3.64
N THR A 105 -14.38 13.87 2.96
CA THR A 105 -15.01 13.52 1.68
C THR A 105 -13.96 13.28 0.59
N ASP A 106 -13.02 14.22 0.40
CA ASP A 106 -11.93 14.07 -0.59
C ASP A 106 -11.08 12.82 -0.30
N CYS A 107 -10.86 12.53 0.99
CA CYS A 107 -10.18 11.33 1.43
C CYS A 107 -10.95 10.05 1.14
N LEU A 108 -12.28 10.04 1.30
CA LEU A 108 -13.10 8.89 0.96
C LEU A 108 -13.06 8.62 -0.55
N GLU A 109 -13.15 9.66 -1.38
CA GLU A 109 -13.00 9.53 -2.84
C GLU A 109 -11.64 8.92 -3.21
N SER A 110 -10.55 9.47 -2.66
CA SER A 110 -9.20 8.94 -2.91
C SER A 110 -9.03 7.49 -2.45
N TYR A 111 -9.62 7.11 -1.31
CA TYR A 111 -9.54 5.72 -0.83
C TYR A 111 -10.47 4.78 -1.59
N GLN A 112 -11.57 5.27 -2.17
CA GLN A 112 -12.39 4.49 -3.09
C GLN A 112 -11.62 4.17 -4.37
N ASP A 113 -10.95 5.17 -4.96
CA ASP A 113 -10.08 4.96 -6.13
C ASP A 113 -8.96 3.96 -5.81
N ALA A 114 -8.33 4.09 -4.64
CA ALA A 114 -7.32 3.14 -4.19
C ALA A 114 -7.85 1.70 -4.00
N ILE A 115 -9.11 1.54 -3.57
CA ILE A 115 -9.76 0.22 -3.47
C ILE A 115 -9.88 -0.39 -4.87
N ASP A 116 -10.47 0.35 -5.80
CA ASP A 116 -10.71 -0.12 -7.17
C ASP A 116 -9.39 -0.54 -7.85
N GLN A 117 -8.33 0.26 -7.68
CA GLN A 117 -7.02 -0.01 -8.26
C GLN A 117 -6.31 -1.21 -7.61
N ILE A 118 -6.52 -1.46 -6.32
CA ILE A 118 -6.00 -2.66 -5.67
C ILE A 118 -6.76 -3.91 -6.15
N GLU A 119 -8.07 -3.81 -6.37
CA GLU A 119 -8.87 -4.91 -6.97
C GLU A 119 -8.43 -5.21 -8.40
N ASP A 120 -8.17 -4.18 -9.21
CA ASP A 120 -7.59 -4.31 -10.55
C ASP A 120 -6.19 -4.94 -10.51
N SER A 121 -5.38 -4.58 -9.51
CA SER A 121 -4.07 -5.18 -9.29
C SER A 121 -4.15 -6.66 -8.93
N VAL A 122 -5.13 -7.07 -8.12
CA VAL A 122 -5.38 -8.49 -7.80
C VAL A 122 -5.74 -9.25 -9.07
N THR A 123 -6.67 -8.71 -9.87
CA THR A 123 -7.07 -9.30 -11.15
C THR A 123 -5.88 -9.40 -12.11
N ALA A 124 -5.12 -8.33 -12.28
CA ALA A 124 -3.92 -8.31 -13.13
C ALA A 124 -2.88 -9.36 -12.68
N LEU A 125 -2.73 -9.56 -11.37
CA LEU A 125 -1.82 -10.57 -10.83
C LEU A 125 -2.26 -11.99 -11.23
N GLU A 126 -3.56 -12.30 -11.23
CA GLU A 126 -4.08 -13.60 -11.71
C GLU A 126 -3.68 -13.88 -13.17
N PHE A 127 -3.70 -12.83 -14.01
CA PHE A 127 -3.25 -12.92 -15.40
C PHE A 127 -1.74 -12.76 -15.58
N LYS A 128 -0.97 -12.63 -14.50
CA LYS A 128 0.48 -12.37 -14.52
C LYS A 128 0.86 -11.10 -15.30
N ALA A 129 -0.05 -10.14 -15.36
CA ALA A 129 0.14 -8.84 -16.01
C ALA A 129 0.91 -7.90 -15.07
N TYR A 130 2.18 -8.20 -14.81
CA TYR A 130 2.98 -7.53 -13.76
C TYR A 130 3.17 -6.01 -13.99
N ASN A 131 3.13 -5.54 -15.24
CA ASN A 131 3.19 -4.11 -15.53
C ASN A 131 1.91 -3.39 -15.08
N ASP A 132 0.76 -4.03 -15.24
CA ASP A 132 -0.53 -3.49 -14.83
C ASP A 132 -0.61 -3.50 -13.29
N VAL A 133 -0.14 -4.58 -12.65
CA VAL A 133 0.01 -4.62 -11.17
C VAL A 133 0.85 -3.43 -10.68
N ASN A 134 2.01 -3.19 -11.28
CA ASN A 134 2.86 -2.06 -10.88
C ASN A 134 2.18 -0.71 -11.09
N THR A 135 1.44 -0.56 -12.19
CA THR A 135 0.73 0.69 -12.52
C THR A 135 -0.36 0.98 -11.49
N TRP A 136 -1.24 0.00 -11.25
CA TRP A 136 -2.38 0.16 -10.37
C TRP A 136 -1.99 0.24 -8.90
N VAL A 137 -1.00 -0.53 -8.45
CA VAL A 137 -0.44 -0.37 -7.09
C VAL A 137 0.16 1.02 -6.92
N SER A 138 0.88 1.54 -7.92
CA SER A 138 1.47 2.88 -7.83
C SER A 138 0.39 3.97 -7.75
N ALA A 139 -0.69 3.84 -8.52
CA ALA A 139 -1.84 4.75 -8.46
C ALA A 139 -2.49 4.72 -7.07
N ALA A 140 -2.74 3.53 -6.51
CA ALA A 140 -3.43 3.41 -5.23
C ALA A 140 -2.63 4.06 -4.09
N MET A 141 -1.31 4.00 -4.20
CA MET A 141 -0.42 4.65 -3.26
C MET A 141 -0.40 6.17 -3.41
N SER A 142 -0.50 6.68 -4.65
CA SER A 142 -0.65 8.11 -4.90
C SER A 142 -1.96 8.65 -4.32
N ASP A 143 -3.06 7.91 -4.46
CA ASP A 143 -4.36 8.34 -3.94
C ASP A 143 -4.39 8.32 -2.40
N ALA A 144 -3.82 7.29 -1.78
CA ALA A 144 -3.62 7.27 -0.33
C ALA A 144 -2.75 8.46 0.16
N ALA A 145 -1.71 8.82 -0.59
CA ALA A 145 -0.85 9.95 -0.25
C ALA A 145 -1.56 11.30 -0.42
N THR A 146 -2.45 11.44 -1.41
CA THR A 146 -3.27 12.64 -1.62
C THR A 146 -4.14 12.94 -0.40
N CYS A 147 -4.82 11.93 0.15
CA CYS A 147 -5.56 12.08 1.40
C CYS A 147 -4.68 12.58 2.56
N ASP A 148 -3.50 11.98 2.75
CA ASP A 148 -2.55 12.38 3.79
C ASP A 148 -2.01 13.81 3.63
N MET A 149 -1.83 14.29 2.39
CA MET A 149 -1.38 15.64 2.10
C MET A 149 -2.48 16.67 2.33
N GLY A 150 -3.73 16.34 2.00
CA GLY A 150 -4.90 17.17 2.29
C GLY A 150 -4.96 17.57 3.76
N PHE A 151 -4.64 16.68 4.70
CA PHE A 151 -4.60 17.05 6.13
C PHE A 151 -3.38 17.92 6.53
N LYS A 152 -2.23 17.77 5.86
CA LYS A 152 -0.97 18.43 6.25
C LYS A 152 -0.89 19.88 5.78
N GLU A 153 -1.27 20.15 4.52
CA GLU A 153 -1.32 21.51 3.98
C GLU A 153 -2.34 22.36 4.75
N ASN A 154 -3.44 21.73 5.16
CA ASN A 154 -4.53 22.40 5.85
C ASN A 154 -4.22 22.73 7.32
N LYS A 155 -3.42 21.92 8.03
CA LYS A 155 -2.90 22.31 9.34
C LYS A 155 -2.03 23.58 9.25
N ALA A 156 -1.28 23.74 8.17
CA ALA A 156 -0.45 24.92 7.95
C ALA A 156 -1.29 26.16 7.63
N ILE A 157 -2.38 26.04 6.86
CA ILE A 157 -3.30 27.14 6.54
C ILE A 157 -4.10 27.60 7.78
N ASN A 158 -4.62 26.67 8.58
CA ASN A 158 -5.40 26.99 9.78
C ASN A 158 -4.54 27.71 10.85
N LEU A 159 -3.25 27.37 10.95
CA LEU A 159 -2.28 28.09 11.79
C LEU A 159 -1.93 29.51 11.27
N GLN A 160 -2.16 29.80 9.99
CA GLN A 160 -1.94 31.13 9.41
C GLN A 160 -3.15 32.04 9.52
N LEU A 161 -4.37 31.48 9.60
CA LEU A 161 -5.62 32.24 9.77
C LEU A 161 -5.90 32.65 11.24
N HIS A 162 -5.21 32.03 12.20
CA HIS A 162 -5.31 32.34 13.63
C HIS A 162 -4.11 33.15 14.19
N LYS A 163 -3.35 33.82 13.31
CA LYS A 163 -2.36 34.86 13.67
C LYS A 163 -2.87 36.24 13.29
#